data_AF-A0A2J6QB26-F1
#
_entry.id   AF-A0A2J6QB26-F1
#
_cell.length_a   1.000
_cell.length_b   1.000
_cell.length_c   1.000
_cell.angle_alpha   90.00
_cell.angle_beta   90.00
_cell.angle_gamma   90.00
#
_symmetry.space_group_name_H-M   'P 1'
#
loop_
_entity.id
_entity.type
_entity.pdbx_description
1 polymer ?
#
loop_
_entity_poly.entity_id
_entity_poly.type
_entity_poly.pdbx_seq_one_letter_code
_entity_poly.pdbx_strand_id
1 'polypeptide(L)'
;MPHLEYIMYKMISGVRAGLNRPINVTKLFSTAPKPAAIKNLSLSSSIPVHFVVPKHVSSTEFKSSKIKSVSTFQNTFGTETLDIYVGPDQSTWIPHKLYALAHKLQIQELMDNIMVEWVKRDNTYEYYPHFGMIDEVYLTLPAGSSPRKYVAWVMYSITRQEYKNPLWPGKRMRKMMEKHPDLKTDFAEYIEEENARFEERNKGVQRLEEESAARALEWHAEERETGIDPRACTKAFAG
;
A
#
# COMPACT_ATOMS: atom_id res chain seq x y z
N MET A 1 15.61 26.83 2.08
CA MET A 1 14.65 25.92 1.43
C MET A 1 13.34 25.82 2.22
N PRO A 2 12.48 26.87 2.29
CA PRO A 2 11.21 26.82 3.03
C PRO A 2 9.97 26.66 2.13
N HIS A 3 10.15 26.50 0.81
CA HIS A 3 9.06 26.64 -0.16
C HIS A 3 8.32 25.32 -0.49
N LEU A 4 8.95 24.16 -0.21
CA LEU A 4 8.36 22.82 -0.42
C LEU A 4 7.48 22.38 0.76
N GLU A 5 7.85 22.74 1.99
CA GLU A 5 7.04 22.45 3.19
C GLU A 5 5.69 23.21 3.18
N TYR A 6 5.66 24.42 2.61
CA TYR A 6 4.43 25.21 2.48
C TYR A 6 3.43 24.63 1.47
N ILE A 7 3.91 23.94 0.43
CA ILE A 7 3.06 23.31 -0.60
C ILE A 7 2.46 22.00 -0.07
N MET A 8 3.23 21.21 0.70
CA MET A 8 2.73 20.01 1.36
C MET A 8 1.71 20.31 2.46
N TYR A 9 1.93 21.36 3.27
CA TYR A 9 0.99 21.74 4.35
C TYR A 9 -0.38 22.20 3.80
N LYS A 10 -0.42 22.81 2.60
CA LYS A 10 -1.68 23.18 1.91
C LYS A 10 -2.40 22.00 1.24
N MET A 11 -1.70 20.94 0.86
CA MET A 11 -2.37 19.70 0.42
C MET A 11 -3.01 18.96 1.61
N ILE A 12 -2.36 18.97 2.77
CA ILE A 12 -2.80 18.25 3.98
C ILE A 12 -3.96 18.98 4.70
N SER A 13 -4.00 20.31 4.67
CA SER A 13 -5.09 21.09 5.30
C SER A 13 -6.38 21.17 4.46
N GLY A 14 -6.30 20.93 3.14
CA GLY A 14 -7.47 20.97 2.23
C GLY A 14 -8.42 19.79 2.39
N VAL A 15 -7.92 18.61 2.79
CA VAL A 15 -8.74 17.39 2.96
C VAL A 15 -9.66 17.49 4.18
N ARG A 16 -9.33 18.32 5.18
CA ARG A 16 -10.18 18.58 6.37
C ARG A 16 -11.36 19.53 6.10
N ALA A 17 -11.41 20.20 4.95
CA ALA A 17 -12.35 21.31 4.70
C ALA A 17 -13.34 21.08 3.54
N GLY A 18 -13.52 19.86 3.04
CA GLY A 18 -14.49 19.59 1.97
C GLY A 18 -14.24 20.40 0.69
N LEU A 19 -12.99 20.78 0.43
CA LEU A 19 -12.62 21.58 -0.74
C LEU A 19 -12.18 20.64 -1.87
N ASN A 20 -13.06 20.47 -2.86
CA ASN A 20 -12.75 19.95 -4.20
C ASN A 20 -11.61 20.77 -4.80
N ARG A 21 -10.38 20.30 -4.68
CA ARG A 21 -9.24 20.86 -5.41
C ARG A 21 -8.76 19.84 -6.44
N PRO A 22 -8.57 20.25 -7.70
CA PRO A 22 -8.03 19.36 -8.71
C PRO A 22 -6.57 19.00 -8.37
N ILE A 23 -6.24 17.72 -8.52
CA ILE A 23 -4.85 17.26 -8.51
C ILE A 23 -4.28 17.61 -9.89
N ASN A 24 -3.35 18.57 -9.93
CA ASN A 24 -2.65 18.94 -11.14
C ASN A 24 -1.49 17.96 -11.39
N VAL A 25 -1.64 17.04 -12.34
CA VAL A 25 -0.51 16.23 -12.83
C VAL A 25 0.03 16.87 -14.10
N THR A 26 1.27 17.35 -14.04
CA THR A 26 1.94 18.00 -15.17
C THR A 26 2.84 16.99 -15.89
N LYS A 27 2.54 16.68 -17.16
CA LYS A 27 3.42 15.86 -18.01
C LYS A 27 4.05 16.74 -19.09
N LEU A 28 5.38 16.87 -19.04
CA LEU A 28 6.16 17.55 -20.07
C LEU A 28 6.36 16.61 -21.25
N PHE A 29 5.81 16.96 -22.41
CA PHE A 29 6.08 16.26 -23.65
C PHE A 29 7.23 16.96 -24.38
N SER A 30 8.38 16.29 -24.52
CA SER A 30 9.53 16.81 -25.27
C SER A 30 9.38 16.67 -26.79
N THR A 31 8.43 15.84 -27.25
CA THR A 31 8.15 15.58 -28.67
C THR A 31 6.66 15.27 -28.89
N ALA A 32 6.13 15.62 -30.07
CA ALA A 32 4.73 15.38 -30.41
C ALA A 32 4.43 13.86 -30.49
N PRO A 33 3.38 13.35 -29.81
CA PRO A 33 3.06 11.93 -29.83
C PRO A 33 2.59 11.48 -31.23
N LYS A 34 3.11 10.35 -31.72
CA LYS A 34 2.62 9.70 -32.95
C LYS A 34 1.20 9.17 -32.73
N PRO A 35 0.24 9.40 -33.65
CA PRO A 35 -1.12 8.91 -33.51
C PRO A 35 -1.16 7.38 -33.52
N ALA A 36 -1.59 6.77 -32.42
CA ALA A 36 -1.87 5.34 -32.33
C ALA A 36 -3.36 5.09 -32.62
N ALA A 37 -3.67 4.08 -33.44
CA ALA A 37 -5.03 3.70 -33.78
C ALA A 37 -5.78 3.16 -32.54
N ILE A 38 -6.81 3.87 -32.09
CA ILE A 38 -7.66 3.46 -30.97
C ILE A 38 -8.66 2.42 -31.49
N LYS A 39 -8.54 1.16 -31.04
CA LYS A 39 -9.58 0.14 -31.25
C LYS A 39 -10.71 0.35 -30.24
N ASN A 40 -11.95 0.23 -30.71
CA ASN A 40 -13.19 0.46 -29.96
C ASN A 40 -13.21 -0.22 -28.59
N LEU A 41 -13.28 0.58 -27.51
CA LEU A 41 -13.55 0.13 -26.15
C LEU A 41 -15.05 0.32 -25.87
N SER A 42 -15.80 -0.78 -25.70
CA SER A 42 -17.16 -0.72 -25.16
C SER A 42 -17.11 -0.84 -23.63
N LEU A 43 -17.50 0.22 -22.92
CA LEU A 43 -17.67 0.21 -21.46
C LEU A 43 -19.16 0.15 -21.12
N SER A 44 -19.58 -0.85 -20.34
CA SER A 44 -20.98 -1.10 -19.97
C SER A 44 -21.39 -0.50 -18.62
N SER A 45 -20.64 0.46 -18.07
CA SER A 45 -20.95 1.02 -16.74
C SER A 45 -21.87 2.24 -16.82
N SER A 46 -22.84 2.31 -15.90
CA SER A 46 -23.82 3.40 -15.72
C SER A 46 -23.24 4.73 -15.19
N ILE A 47 -21.92 4.84 -15.06
CA ILE A 47 -21.24 6.02 -14.50
C ILE A 47 -20.77 6.92 -15.65
N PRO A 48 -21.07 8.23 -15.63
CA PRO A 48 -20.53 9.17 -16.62
C PRO A 48 -19.01 9.28 -16.44
N VAL A 49 -18.25 8.76 -17.39
CA VAL A 49 -16.79 8.92 -17.45
C VAL A 49 -16.50 10.04 -18.45
N HIS A 50 -15.86 11.12 -18.00
CA HIS A 50 -15.37 12.17 -18.87
C HIS A 50 -14.05 11.71 -19.51
N PHE A 51 -14.08 11.40 -20.80
CA PHE A 51 -12.89 11.12 -21.58
C PHE A 51 -12.44 12.38 -22.31
N VAL A 52 -11.14 12.66 -22.29
CA VAL A 52 -10.51 13.70 -23.10
C VAL A 52 -9.81 12.99 -24.26
N VAL A 53 -10.21 13.27 -25.51
CA VAL A 53 -9.75 12.53 -26.71
C VAL A 53 -8.88 13.44 -27.60
N PRO A 54 -7.77 12.94 -28.18
CA PRO A 54 -6.96 13.71 -29.14
C PRO A 54 -7.68 13.98 -30.47
N LYS A 55 -7.43 15.15 -31.06
CA LYS A 55 -8.12 15.76 -32.21
C LYS A 55 -8.06 15.00 -33.56
N HIS A 56 -7.42 13.82 -33.64
CA HIS A 56 -7.16 13.15 -34.93
C HIS A 56 -8.03 11.92 -35.22
N VAL A 57 -9.26 11.87 -34.71
CA VAL A 57 -10.30 10.97 -35.21
C VAL A 57 -11.39 11.82 -35.84
N SER A 58 -11.23 12.19 -37.11
CA SER A 58 -12.36 12.70 -37.89
C SER A 58 -13.31 11.54 -38.16
N SER A 59 -14.59 11.77 -37.86
CA SER A 59 -15.75 10.92 -38.17
C SER A 59 -15.81 9.55 -37.47
N THR A 60 -16.07 9.56 -36.15
CA THR A 60 -16.94 8.53 -35.54
C THR A 60 -18.04 9.23 -34.77
N GLU A 61 -19.27 9.18 -35.29
CA GLU A 61 -20.47 9.67 -34.58
C GLU A 61 -20.68 8.87 -33.29
N PHE A 62 -20.36 9.47 -32.14
CA PHE A 62 -20.79 8.95 -30.84
C PHE A 62 -22.23 9.39 -30.57
N LYS A 63 -23.20 8.53 -30.91
CA LYS A 63 -24.59 8.68 -30.45
C LYS A 63 -24.73 8.16 -29.01
N SER A 64 -24.36 8.99 -28.03
CA SER A 64 -24.69 8.74 -26.63
C SER A 64 -25.22 10.02 -25.99
N SER A 65 -26.49 10.00 -25.58
CA SER A 65 -27.25 11.12 -25.00
C SER A 65 -26.78 11.55 -23.60
N LYS A 66 -25.62 11.07 -23.12
CA LYS A 66 -25.17 11.23 -21.73
C LYS A 66 -23.82 11.93 -21.55
N ILE A 67 -23.16 12.37 -22.61
CA ILE A 67 -21.86 13.07 -22.52
C ILE A 67 -22.10 14.58 -22.56
N LYS A 68 -21.82 15.28 -21.45
CA LYS A 68 -22.15 16.72 -21.29
C LYS A 68 -21.11 17.70 -21.83
N SER A 69 -19.84 17.31 -22.00
CA SER A 69 -18.87 18.10 -22.77
C SER A 69 -17.62 17.28 -23.07
N VAL A 70 -17.03 17.54 -24.24
CA VAL A 70 -15.71 17.04 -24.63
C VAL A 70 -14.81 18.28 -24.75
N SER A 71 -13.83 18.40 -23.87
CA SER A 71 -12.78 19.43 -24.02
C SER A 71 -11.80 18.95 -25.08
N THR A 72 -11.60 19.74 -26.14
CA THR A 72 -10.60 19.48 -27.18
C THR A 72 -9.24 20.03 -26.79
N PHE A 73 -8.19 19.21 -26.89
CA PHE A 73 -6.80 19.65 -26.75
C PHE A 73 -6.36 20.60 -27.86
N GLN A 74 -5.63 21.66 -27.50
CA GLN A 74 -4.94 22.54 -28.44
C GLN A 74 -3.55 21.98 -28.73
N ASN A 75 -3.25 21.80 -30.02
CA ASN A 75 -2.07 21.08 -30.51
C ASN A 75 -0.81 21.98 -30.48
N THR A 76 -0.46 22.54 -29.32
CA THR A 76 0.69 23.43 -29.12
C THR A 76 1.57 22.89 -28.01
N PHE A 77 2.90 22.99 -28.19
CA PHE A 77 3.88 22.68 -27.15
C PHE A 77 3.51 23.40 -25.84
N GLY A 78 3.19 22.62 -24.81
CA GLY A 78 2.75 23.14 -23.52
C GLY A 78 2.69 22.05 -22.46
N THR A 79 2.83 22.47 -21.21
CA THR A 79 2.47 21.66 -20.04
C THR A 79 0.97 21.63 -19.90
N GLU A 80 0.36 20.50 -20.20
CA GLU A 80 -1.06 20.28 -19.95
C GLU A 80 -1.22 19.67 -18.56
N THR A 81 -1.96 20.37 -17.71
CA THR A 81 -2.40 19.88 -16.41
C THR A 81 -3.68 19.08 -16.62
N LEU A 82 -3.64 17.78 -16.31
CA LEU A 82 -4.84 16.96 -16.27
C LEU A 82 -5.53 17.18 -14.91
N ASP A 83 -6.56 18.01 -14.88
CA ASP A 83 -7.40 18.17 -13.71
C ASP A 83 -8.34 16.96 -13.58
N ILE A 84 -7.98 16.01 -12.72
CA ILE A 84 -8.88 14.91 -12.36
C ILE A 84 -9.92 15.48 -11.39
N TYR A 85 -11.07 15.88 -11.93
CA TYR A 85 -12.18 16.42 -11.14
C TYR A 85 -12.88 15.30 -10.38
N VAL A 86 -12.69 15.27 -9.07
CA VAL A 86 -13.45 14.44 -8.14
C VAL A 86 -14.73 15.22 -7.84
N GLY A 87 -15.89 14.72 -8.31
CA GLY A 87 -17.16 15.43 -8.18
C GLY A 87 -17.56 15.67 -6.70
N PRO A 88 -18.44 16.65 -6.42
CA PRO A 88 -18.91 16.97 -5.06
C PRO A 88 -19.60 15.80 -4.35
N ASP A 89 -20.07 14.82 -5.12
CA ASP A 89 -20.75 13.62 -4.65
C ASP A 89 -19.73 12.57 -4.21
N GLN A 90 -18.79 12.93 -3.32
CA GLN A 90 -17.72 12.08 -2.77
C GLN A 90 -17.42 10.86 -3.65
N SER A 91 -17.01 11.10 -4.91
CA SER A 91 -16.84 10.00 -5.85
C SER A 91 -15.84 9.06 -5.21
N THR A 92 -16.32 7.88 -4.82
CA THR A 92 -15.64 6.95 -3.91
C THR A 92 -14.18 6.89 -4.30
N TRP A 93 -13.27 7.31 -3.42
CA TRP A 93 -11.85 7.16 -3.69
C TRP A 93 -11.55 5.66 -3.82
N ILE A 94 -11.31 5.20 -5.05
CA ILE A 94 -10.99 3.80 -5.39
C ILE A 94 -9.49 3.71 -5.72
N PRO A 95 -8.63 3.50 -4.72
CA PRO A 95 -7.19 3.69 -4.87
C PRO A 95 -6.57 2.70 -5.86
N HIS A 96 -7.02 1.44 -5.89
CA HIS A 96 -6.49 0.44 -6.81
C HIS A 96 -6.79 0.74 -8.28
N LYS A 97 -7.95 1.35 -8.59
CA LYS A 97 -8.28 1.77 -9.97
C LYS A 97 -7.44 2.97 -10.40
N LEU A 98 -7.24 3.93 -9.49
CA LEU A 98 -6.36 5.07 -9.74
C LEU A 98 -4.90 4.61 -9.91
N TYR A 99 -4.45 3.66 -9.10
CA TYR A 99 -3.13 3.04 -9.25
C TYR A 99 -2.99 2.33 -10.59
N ALA A 100 -3.99 1.54 -11.01
CA ALA A 100 -3.99 0.88 -12.32
C ALA A 100 -3.85 1.88 -13.47
N LEU A 101 -4.50 3.04 -13.37
CA LEU A 101 -4.37 4.12 -14.34
C LEU A 101 -2.97 4.74 -14.32
N ALA A 102 -2.44 5.07 -13.15
CA ALA A 102 -1.09 5.61 -12.99
C ALA A 102 -0.02 4.66 -13.53
N HIS A 103 -0.17 3.36 -13.29
CA HIS A 103 0.68 2.31 -13.83
C HIS A 103 0.63 2.26 -15.36
N LYS A 104 -0.56 2.30 -15.97
CA LYS A 104 -0.71 2.36 -17.44
C LYS A 104 -0.08 3.60 -18.05
N LEU A 105 -0.09 4.73 -17.33
CA LEU A 105 0.53 5.99 -17.76
C LEU A 105 2.03 6.08 -17.46
N GLN A 106 2.57 5.07 -16.76
CA GLN A 106 3.96 4.98 -16.31
C GLN A 106 4.41 6.18 -15.47
N ILE A 107 3.56 6.61 -14.53
CA ILE A 107 3.84 7.75 -13.64
C ILE A 107 4.18 7.21 -12.23
N GLN A 108 5.46 6.95 -11.98
CA GLN A 108 5.93 6.32 -10.73
C GLN A 108 5.58 7.14 -9.48
N GLU A 109 5.86 8.45 -9.50
CA GLU A 109 5.57 9.35 -8.38
C GLU A 109 4.08 9.34 -7.99
N LEU A 110 3.19 9.25 -8.97
CA LEU A 110 1.75 9.14 -8.71
C LEU A 110 1.40 7.79 -8.08
N MET A 111 1.99 6.69 -8.56
CA MET A 111 1.79 5.36 -7.95
C MET A 111 2.22 5.34 -6.48
N ASP A 112 3.36 5.94 -6.17
CA ASP A 112 3.89 5.99 -4.81
C ASP A 112 3.00 6.85 -3.90
N ASN A 113 2.59 8.03 -4.37
CA ASN A 113 1.67 8.92 -3.64
C ASN A 113 0.30 8.26 -3.37
N ILE A 114 -0.24 7.51 -4.34
CA ILE A 114 -1.48 6.76 -4.16
C ILE A 114 -1.34 5.73 -3.04
N MET A 115 -0.21 5.00 -3.00
CA MET A 115 0.03 4.00 -1.96
C MET A 115 0.19 4.63 -0.58
N VAL A 116 0.92 5.73 -0.47
CA VAL A 116 1.10 6.46 0.79
C VAL A 116 -0.26 6.91 1.34
N GLU A 117 -1.07 7.57 0.52
CA GLU A 117 -2.39 8.06 0.96
C GLU A 117 -3.38 6.93 1.22
N TRP A 118 -3.31 5.82 0.47
CA TRP A 118 -4.13 4.64 0.73
C TRP A 118 -3.80 4.02 2.08
N VAL A 119 -2.53 3.68 2.34
CA VAL A 119 -2.10 3.09 3.62
C VAL A 119 -2.43 4.01 4.79
N LYS A 120 -2.17 5.31 4.63
CA LYS A 120 -2.47 6.32 5.67
C LYS A 120 -3.96 6.39 5.97
N ARG A 121 -4.82 6.38 4.95
CA ARG A 121 -6.29 6.38 5.13
C ARG A 121 -6.74 5.13 5.87
N ASP A 122 -6.34 3.96 5.41
CA ASP A 122 -6.78 2.69 5.99
C ASP A 122 -6.31 2.58 7.46
N ASN A 123 -5.10 3.05 7.77
CA ASN A 123 -4.62 3.13 9.15
C ASN A 123 -5.39 4.14 10.01
N THR A 124 -5.77 5.30 9.45
CA THR A 124 -6.50 6.34 10.18
C THR A 124 -7.91 5.91 10.56
N TYR A 125 -8.56 5.12 9.70
CA TYR A 125 -9.94 4.67 9.89
C TYR A 125 -10.06 3.22 10.36
N GLU A 126 -8.95 2.57 10.69
CA GLU A 126 -8.89 1.14 11.01
C GLU A 126 -9.64 0.29 9.98
N TYR A 127 -9.52 0.67 8.71
CA TYR A 127 -10.26 0.06 7.61
C TYR A 127 -9.48 -1.10 7.02
N TYR A 128 -10.15 -2.25 6.88
CA TYR A 128 -9.58 -3.42 6.22
C TYR A 128 -10.13 -3.57 4.80
N PRO A 129 -9.30 -3.88 3.80
CA PRO A 129 -9.75 -4.16 2.45
C PRO A 129 -10.78 -5.29 2.46
N HIS A 130 -11.99 -5.01 1.97
CA HIS A 130 -13.00 -6.04 1.81
C HIS A 130 -12.59 -7.04 0.72
N PHE A 131 -13.01 -8.30 0.84
CA PHE A 131 -12.67 -9.37 -0.13
C PHE A 131 -12.98 -9.02 -1.60
N GLY A 132 -14.01 -8.21 -1.86
CA GLY A 132 -14.31 -7.74 -3.22
C GLY A 132 -13.23 -6.82 -3.79
N MET A 133 -12.62 -5.97 -2.96
CA MET A 133 -11.50 -5.12 -3.36
C MET A 133 -10.26 -5.95 -3.64
N ILE A 134 -10.00 -6.96 -2.81
CA ILE A 134 -8.87 -7.89 -2.99
C ILE A 134 -9.02 -8.63 -4.32
N ASP A 135 -10.22 -9.12 -4.61
CA ASP A 135 -10.54 -9.73 -5.90
C ASP A 135 -10.24 -8.78 -7.07
N GLU A 136 -10.68 -7.52 -7.00
CA GLU A 136 -10.38 -6.51 -8.03
C GLU A 136 -8.88 -6.22 -8.16
N VAL A 137 -8.14 -6.11 -7.05
CA VAL A 137 -6.69 -5.87 -7.05
C VAL A 137 -5.94 -6.98 -7.78
N TYR A 138 -6.23 -8.25 -7.46
CA TYR A 138 -5.57 -9.38 -8.12
C TYR A 138 -6.00 -9.57 -9.58
N LEU A 139 -7.24 -9.19 -9.94
CA LEU A 139 -7.68 -9.23 -11.34
C LEU A 139 -7.09 -8.13 -12.22
N THR A 140 -6.82 -6.94 -11.66
CA THR A 140 -6.53 -5.74 -12.47
C THR A 140 -5.07 -5.31 -12.46
N LEU A 141 -4.33 -5.63 -11.41
CA LEU A 141 -2.96 -5.15 -11.22
C LEU A 141 -1.95 -6.27 -11.46
N PRO A 142 -0.73 -5.96 -11.94
CA PRO A 142 0.29 -6.96 -12.20
C PRO A 142 0.82 -7.60 -10.90
N ALA A 143 1.35 -8.81 -11.02
CA ALA A 143 2.06 -9.51 -9.94
C ALA A 143 3.21 -8.67 -9.39
N GLY A 144 3.43 -8.74 -8.08
CA GLY A 144 4.47 -7.96 -7.39
C GLY A 144 4.20 -6.46 -7.24
N SER A 145 3.07 -5.94 -7.74
CA SER A 145 2.71 -4.53 -7.55
C SER A 145 2.46 -4.17 -6.08
N SER A 146 2.74 -2.91 -5.71
CA SER A 146 2.60 -2.42 -4.33
C SER A 146 1.20 -2.65 -3.75
N PRO A 147 0.09 -2.45 -4.49
CA PRO A 147 -1.24 -2.79 -3.99
C PRO A 147 -1.42 -4.27 -3.65
N ARG A 148 -0.89 -5.20 -4.46
CA ARG A 148 -0.99 -6.65 -4.18
C ARG A 148 -0.27 -7.02 -2.89
N LYS A 149 0.96 -6.52 -2.74
CA LYS A 149 1.75 -6.68 -1.51
C LYS A 149 1.02 -6.13 -0.29
N TYR A 150 0.47 -4.92 -0.41
CA TYR A 150 -0.30 -4.29 0.66
C TYR A 150 -1.51 -5.14 1.08
N VAL A 151 -2.36 -5.56 0.15
CA VAL A 151 -3.54 -6.36 0.51
C VAL A 151 -3.17 -7.74 1.05
N ALA A 152 -2.10 -8.37 0.54
CA ALA A 152 -1.59 -9.63 1.07
C ALA A 152 -1.11 -9.46 2.52
N TRP A 153 -0.36 -8.39 2.80
CA TRP A 153 0.09 -8.05 4.15
C TRP A 153 -1.07 -7.77 5.12
N VAL A 154 -2.11 -7.03 4.69
CA VAL A 154 -3.28 -6.79 5.54
C VAL A 154 -3.99 -8.11 5.85
N MET A 155 -4.19 -8.94 4.84
CA MET A 155 -4.82 -10.26 5.00
C MET A 155 -4.03 -11.13 5.97
N TYR A 156 -2.71 -11.15 5.82
CA TYR A 156 -1.81 -11.83 6.73
C TYR A 156 -1.94 -11.30 8.16
N SER A 157 -1.96 -9.98 8.33
CA SER A 157 -2.07 -9.33 9.64
C SER A 157 -3.39 -9.69 10.35
N ILE A 158 -4.50 -9.73 9.62
CA ILE A 158 -5.80 -10.17 10.15
C ILE A 158 -5.72 -11.62 10.64
N THR A 159 -5.06 -12.51 9.89
CA THR A 159 -4.92 -13.91 10.32
C THR A 159 -4.14 -14.08 11.63
N ARG A 160 -3.24 -13.13 11.96
CA ARG A 160 -2.50 -13.15 13.22
C ARG A 160 -3.31 -12.68 14.41
N GLN A 161 -4.14 -11.65 14.23
CA GLN A 161 -4.96 -11.11 15.32
C GLN A 161 -6.03 -12.11 15.75
N GLU A 162 -6.53 -12.92 14.82
CA GLU A 162 -7.60 -13.89 15.04
C GLU A 162 -7.11 -15.33 15.30
N TYR A 163 -5.85 -15.56 15.71
CA TYR A 163 -5.34 -16.94 15.88
C TYR A 163 -6.11 -17.79 16.90
N LYS A 164 -6.83 -17.15 17.85
CA LYS A 164 -7.73 -17.82 18.81
C LYS A 164 -9.17 -17.94 18.33
N ASN A 165 -9.51 -17.35 17.18
CA ASN A 165 -10.83 -17.43 16.60
C ASN A 165 -10.97 -18.76 15.83
N PRO A 166 -11.83 -19.70 16.27
CA PRO A 166 -12.06 -20.95 15.53
C PRO A 166 -12.67 -20.71 14.12
N LEU A 167 -13.08 -19.47 13.80
CA LEU A 167 -13.47 -19.02 12.47
C LEU A 167 -12.26 -18.68 11.55
N TRP A 168 -11.14 -19.38 11.77
CA TRP A 168 -10.01 -19.60 10.86
C TRP A 168 -10.37 -19.34 9.40
N PRO A 169 -9.57 -18.58 8.61
CA PRO A 169 -10.01 -17.77 7.48
C PRO A 169 -11.24 -18.33 6.76
N GLY A 170 -12.40 -17.95 7.30
CA GLY A 170 -13.63 -18.74 7.25
C GLY A 170 -14.16 -18.92 5.84
N LYS A 171 -13.80 -20.01 5.15
CA LYS A 171 -14.26 -20.45 3.81
C LYS A 171 -14.03 -19.46 2.66
N ARG A 172 -14.22 -18.15 2.86
CA ARG A 172 -14.10 -17.05 1.91
C ARG A 172 -12.65 -16.74 1.57
N MET A 173 -11.76 -16.72 2.56
CA MET A 173 -10.31 -16.61 2.31
C MET A 173 -9.81 -17.78 1.48
N ARG A 174 -10.18 -19.01 1.86
CA ARG A 174 -9.80 -20.22 1.11
C ARG A 174 -10.26 -20.14 -0.34
N LYS A 175 -11.55 -19.79 -0.56
CA LYS A 175 -12.07 -19.53 -1.90
C LYS A 175 -11.31 -18.43 -2.64
N MET A 176 -10.83 -17.40 -1.95
CA MET A 176 -10.05 -16.32 -2.56
C MET A 176 -8.67 -16.80 -3.00
N MET A 177 -7.97 -17.58 -2.16
CA MET A 177 -6.67 -18.19 -2.50
C MET A 177 -6.80 -19.26 -3.59
N GLU A 178 -7.92 -19.99 -3.64
CA GLU A 178 -8.25 -20.90 -4.75
C GLU A 178 -8.49 -20.13 -6.06
N LYS A 179 -9.20 -19.00 -5.98
CA LYS A 179 -9.47 -18.13 -7.13
C LYS A 179 -8.21 -17.43 -7.66
N HIS A 180 -7.31 -17.03 -6.77
CA HIS A 180 -6.08 -16.29 -7.08
C HIS A 180 -4.85 -17.02 -6.54
N PRO A 181 -4.22 -17.91 -7.32
CA PRO A 181 -3.01 -18.62 -6.90
C PRO A 181 -1.86 -17.67 -6.52
N ASP A 182 -1.74 -16.54 -7.21
CA ASP A 182 -0.75 -15.49 -6.89
C ASP A 182 -0.93 -14.96 -5.46
N LEU A 183 -2.18 -14.81 -4.99
CA LEU A 183 -2.45 -14.38 -3.61
C LEU A 183 -1.91 -15.40 -2.61
N LYS A 184 -1.98 -16.70 -2.93
CA LYS A 184 -1.42 -17.75 -2.08
C LYS A 184 0.11 -17.63 -2.00
N THR A 185 0.77 -17.34 -3.12
CA THR A 185 2.22 -17.13 -3.18
C THR A 185 2.63 -15.88 -2.40
N ASP A 186 2.00 -14.73 -2.68
CA ASP A 186 2.26 -13.47 -1.98
C ASP A 186 2.00 -13.61 -0.47
N PHE A 187 1.00 -14.40 -0.07
CA PHE A 187 0.72 -14.69 1.34
C PHE A 187 1.76 -15.62 1.98
N ALA A 188 2.25 -16.63 1.25
CA ALA A 188 3.26 -17.56 1.74
C ALA A 188 4.59 -16.84 2.03
N GLU A 189 4.97 -15.87 1.19
CA GLU A 189 6.16 -15.03 1.39
C GLU A 189 6.16 -14.37 2.77
N TYR A 190 5.03 -13.79 3.20
CA TYR A 190 4.92 -13.18 4.54
C TYR A 190 5.03 -14.19 5.68
N ILE A 191 4.52 -15.42 5.50
CA ILE A 191 4.68 -16.49 6.50
C ILE A 191 6.16 -16.89 6.61
N GLU A 192 6.83 -17.07 5.48
CA GLU A 192 8.24 -17.45 5.44
C GLU A 192 9.14 -16.36 6.06
N GLU A 193 8.90 -15.09 5.74
CA GLU A 193 9.59 -13.95 6.35
C GLU A 193 9.37 -13.86 7.87
N GLU A 194 8.15 -14.15 8.35
CA GLU A 194 7.89 -14.18 9.79
C GLU A 194 8.61 -15.35 10.46
N ASN A 195 8.57 -16.53 9.87
CA ASN A 195 9.26 -17.70 10.40
C ASN A 195 10.77 -17.43 10.50
N ALA A 196 11.37 -16.82 9.48
CA ALA A 196 12.78 -16.42 9.50
C ALA A 196 13.08 -15.44 10.64
N ARG A 197 12.25 -14.40 10.83
CA ARG A 197 12.39 -13.45 11.95
C ARG A 197 12.21 -14.11 13.32
N PHE A 198 11.35 -15.12 13.41
CA PHE A 198 11.14 -15.88 14.64
C PHE A 198 12.36 -16.74 14.98
N GLU A 199 12.91 -17.45 14.00
CA GLU A 199 14.14 -18.24 14.17
C GLU A 199 15.33 -17.38 14.59
N GLU A 200 15.49 -16.20 13.99
CA GLU A 200 16.55 -15.26 14.35
C GLU A 200 16.43 -14.77 15.81
N ARG A 201 15.21 -14.43 16.25
CA ARG A 201 14.95 -14.06 17.65
C ARG A 201 15.25 -15.20 18.62
N ASN A 202 14.86 -16.43 18.28
CA ASN A 202 15.15 -17.59 19.13
C ASN A 202 16.65 -17.84 19.25
N LYS A 203 17.41 -17.73 18.15
CA LYS A 203 18.88 -17.78 18.20
C LYS A 203 19.48 -16.66 19.04
N GLY A 204 18.88 -15.47 19.04
CA GLY A 204 19.26 -14.36 19.91
C GLY A 204 19.06 -14.67 21.40
N VAL A 205 17.89 -15.21 21.75
CA VAL A 205 17.57 -15.62 23.14
C VAL A 205 18.52 -16.72 23.61
N GLN A 206 18.75 -17.74 22.79
CA GLN A 206 19.67 -18.84 23.12
C GLN A 206 21.10 -18.33 23.38
N ARG A 207 21.60 -17.40 22.56
CA ARG A 207 22.92 -16.77 22.80
C ARG A 207 22.98 -16.03 24.12
N LEU A 208 21.93 -15.28 24.48
CA LEU A 208 21.87 -14.58 25.76
C LEU A 208 21.82 -15.56 26.95
N GLU A 209 21.10 -16.67 26.82
CA GLU A 209 21.07 -17.73 27.84
C GLU A 209 22.45 -18.38 28.01
N GLU A 210 23.14 -18.69 26.91
CA GLU A 210 24.51 -19.24 26.91
C GLU A 210 25.52 -18.26 27.52
N GLU A 211 25.46 -16.97 27.16
CA GLU A 211 26.29 -15.92 27.76
C GLU A 211 26.00 -15.72 29.25
N SER A 212 24.74 -15.79 29.66
CA SER A 212 24.34 -15.69 31.06
C SER A 212 24.85 -16.89 31.86
N ALA A 213 24.78 -18.09 31.29
CA ALA A 213 25.31 -19.31 31.90
C ALA A 213 26.84 -19.26 32.02
N ALA A 214 27.54 -18.77 30.99
CA ALA A 214 28.99 -18.59 31.02
C ALA A 214 29.42 -17.59 32.10
N ARG A 215 28.75 -16.44 32.20
CA ARG A 215 28.99 -15.44 33.26
C ARG A 215 28.74 -15.99 34.66
N ALA A 216 27.70 -16.81 34.84
CA ALA A 216 27.44 -17.46 36.12
C ALA A 216 28.55 -18.45 36.52
N LEU A 217 29.10 -19.20 35.55
CA LEU A 217 30.23 -20.10 35.79
C LEU A 217 31.51 -19.33 36.14
N GLU A 218 31.79 -18.21 35.46
CA GLU A 218 32.92 -17.33 35.75
C GLU A 218 32.82 -16.72 37.15
N TRP A 219 31.65 -16.18 37.52
CA TRP A 219 31.37 -15.70 38.86
C TRP A 219 31.63 -16.76 39.93
N HIS A 220 31.15 -17.98 39.73
CA HIS A 220 31.39 -19.09 40.65
C HIS A 220 32.85 -19.58 40.68
N ALA A 221 33.64 -19.32 39.64
CA ALA A 221 35.07 -19.60 39.63
C ALA A 221 35.84 -18.55 40.45
N GLU A 222 35.52 -17.27 40.28
CA GLU A 222 36.11 -16.17 41.08
C GLU A 222 35.81 -16.32 42.59
N GLU A 223 34.61 -16.77 42.96
CA GLU A 223 34.25 -17.08 44.35
C GLU A 223 35.17 -18.16 44.95
N ARG A 224 35.59 -19.17 44.17
CA ARG A 224 36.51 -20.21 44.65
C ARG A 224 37.93 -19.71 44.80
N GLU A 225 38.39 -18.84 43.91
CA GLU A 225 39.77 -18.32 43.94
C GLU A 225 39.98 -17.32 45.07
N THR A 226 39.00 -16.44 45.32
CA THR A 226 39.11 -15.42 46.36
C THR A 226 39.03 -15.99 47.78
N GLY A 227 38.44 -17.17 47.95
CA GLY A 227 38.27 -17.83 49.26
C GLY A 227 37.36 -17.07 50.24
N ILE A 228 36.73 -15.99 49.78
CA ILE A 228 35.77 -15.19 50.53
C ILE A 228 34.41 -15.86 50.33
N ASP A 229 33.89 -16.55 51.36
CA ASP A 229 32.53 -17.06 51.33
C ASP A 229 31.56 -15.86 51.40
N PRO A 230 30.82 -15.53 50.32
CA PRO A 230 29.90 -14.39 50.32
C PRO A 230 28.79 -14.55 51.37
N ARG A 231 28.49 -15.77 51.82
CA ARG A 231 27.55 -16.00 52.94
C ARG A 231 28.12 -15.52 54.28
N ALA A 232 29.43 -15.48 54.44
CA ALA A 232 30.09 -14.93 55.62
C ALA A 232 29.88 -13.41 55.72
N CYS A 233 29.92 -12.67 54.60
CA CYS A 233 29.63 -11.24 54.59
C CYS A 233 28.18 -10.91 54.94
N THR A 234 27.19 -11.68 54.47
CA THR A 234 25.78 -11.42 54.81
C THR A 234 25.45 -11.59 56.29
N LYS A 235 26.16 -12.44 57.04
CA LYS A 235 25.97 -12.58 58.50
C LYS A 235 26.54 -11.40 59.30
N ALA A 236 27.55 -10.70 58.78
CA ALA A 236 28.19 -9.58 59.48
C ALA A 236 27.34 -8.29 59.44
N PHE A 237 26.43 -8.15 58.47
CA PHE A 237 25.59 -6.96 58.29
C PHE A 237 24.13 -7.14 58.73
N ALA A 238 23.72 -8.35 59.13
CA ALA A 238 22.36 -8.61 59.62
C ALA A 238 22.20 -8.36 61.14
N GLY A 239 23.08 -7.55 61.73
CA GLY A 239 23.05 -7.14 63.14
C GLY A 239 22.00 -6.08 63.44
#